data_AF-A0A661B3D5-F1
#
_entry.id   AF-A0A661B3D5-F1
#
_cell.length_a   1.000
_cell.length_b   1.000
_cell.length_c   1.000
_cell.angle_alpha   90.00
_cell.angle_beta   90.00
_cell.angle_gamma   90.00
#
_symmetry.space_group_name_H-M   'P 1'
#
loop_
_entity.id
_entity.type
_entity.pdbx_description
1 polymer ?
#
loop_
_entity_poly.entity_id
_entity_poly.type
_entity_poly.pdbx_seq_one_letter_code
_entity_poly.pdbx_strand_id
1 'polypeptide(L)'
;MDVFYKTIIKTGFAEIAERGSRFIAVVERVHNRGNFAAFLEREKVKYPDATHHCWAFRIGAKRTEELSNDDGEPSGSAGLPILRVLSGAELVDVACVVTRYFGGTKLGVGGLM
;
A
#
# COMPACT_ATOMS: atom_id res chain seq x y z
N MET A 1 8.99 2.47 -29.86
CA MET A 1 8.58 3.67 -29.09
C MET A 1 8.95 3.41 -27.64
N ASP A 2 9.87 4.21 -27.12
CA ASP A 2 10.24 4.15 -25.71
C ASP A 2 9.08 4.62 -24.84
N VAL A 3 8.89 3.94 -23.71
CA VAL A 3 7.80 4.24 -22.78
C VAL A 3 8.43 4.89 -21.55
N PHE A 4 8.18 6.18 -21.40
CA PHE A 4 8.58 6.94 -20.22
C PHE A 4 7.49 6.83 -19.17
N TYR A 5 7.88 6.50 -17.93
CA TYR A 5 6.98 6.45 -16.79
C TYR A 5 7.71 6.95 -15.55
N LYS A 6 6.94 7.42 -14.56
CA LYS A 6 7.47 7.89 -13.28
C LYS A 6 7.44 6.76 -12.27
N THR A 7 8.50 6.62 -11.48
CA THR A 7 8.59 5.63 -10.41
C THR A 7 9.47 6.16 -9.28
N ILE A 8 9.49 5.45 -8.15
CA ILE A 8 10.35 5.81 -7.02
C ILE A 8 11.78 5.34 -7.28
N ILE A 9 12.78 6.06 -6.76
CA ILE A 9 14.20 5.67 -6.89
C ILE A 9 14.69 4.79 -5.74
N LYS A 10 14.01 4.84 -4.60
CA LYS A 10 14.33 4.09 -3.36
C LYS A 10 13.05 3.77 -2.61
N THR A 11 13.09 2.72 -1.79
CA THR A 11 12.01 2.39 -0.87
C THR A 11 11.72 3.56 0.06
N GLY A 12 10.45 3.87 0.24
CA GLY A 12 9.97 4.90 1.16
C GLY A 12 9.32 4.27 2.39
N PHE A 13 9.40 4.97 3.52
CA PHE A 13 8.82 4.58 4.79
C PHE A 13 8.18 5.78 5.46
N ALA A 14 7.00 5.60 6.05
CA ALA A 14 6.37 6.56 6.93
C ALA A 14 5.58 5.84 8.04
N GLU A 15 5.52 6.44 9.22
CA GLU A 15 4.74 5.91 10.34
C GLU A 15 3.95 7.04 11.01
N ILE A 16 2.69 6.75 11.33
CA ILE A 16 1.81 7.66 12.07
C ILE A 16 1.03 6.90 13.15
N ALA A 17 0.61 7.63 14.18
CA ALA A 17 -0.30 7.14 15.20
C ALA A 17 -1.55 8.04 15.24
N GLU A 18 -2.74 7.43 15.22
CA GLU A 18 -4.03 8.12 15.25
C GLU A 18 -5.00 7.34 16.14
N ARG A 19 -5.54 8.00 17.17
CA ARG A 19 -6.52 7.44 18.14
C ARG A 19 -6.15 6.04 18.64
N GLY A 20 -4.89 5.88 19.02
CA GLY A 20 -4.34 4.63 19.54
C GLY A 20 -4.01 3.58 18.47
N SER A 21 -4.44 3.75 17.23
CA SER A 21 -3.99 2.91 16.11
C SER A 21 -2.63 3.40 15.62
N ARG A 22 -1.79 2.47 15.16
CA ARG A 22 -0.49 2.76 14.54
C ARG A 22 -0.50 2.26 13.10
N PHE A 23 -0.02 3.09 12.20
CA PHE A 23 0.01 2.83 10.77
C PHE A 23 1.43 2.99 10.24
N ILE A 24 1.89 1.98 9.50
CA ILE A 24 3.24 1.93 8.95
C ILE A 24 3.09 1.73 7.45
N ALA A 25 3.48 2.73 6.67
CA ALA A 25 3.45 2.67 5.21
C ALA A 25 4.86 2.37 4.68
N VAL A 26 4.96 1.36 3.83
CA VAL A 26 6.16 1.03 3.06
C VAL A 26 5.81 1.04 1.59
N VAL A 27 6.59 1.78 0.79
CA VAL A 27 6.43 1.86 -0.66
C VAL A 27 7.70 1.35 -1.34
N GLU A 28 7.56 0.38 -2.24
CA GLU A 28 8.67 -0.28 -2.91
C GLU A 28 8.43 -0.41 -4.42
N ARG A 29 9.52 -0.40 -5.21
CA ARG A 29 9.42 -0.72 -6.63
C ARG A 29 9.09 -2.19 -6.81
N VAL A 30 8.12 -2.47 -7.67
CA VAL A 30 7.76 -3.84 -8.06
C VAL A 30 7.50 -3.88 -9.56
N HIS A 31 8.07 -4.86 -10.25
CA HIS A 31 7.97 -4.95 -11.72
C HIS A 31 6.95 -5.97 -12.18
N ASN A 32 6.49 -6.84 -11.27
CA ASN A 32 5.54 -7.89 -11.55
C ASN A 32 4.90 -8.36 -10.23
N ARG A 33 3.84 -9.16 -10.36
CA ARG A 33 3.10 -9.75 -9.23
C ARG A 33 3.97 -10.62 -8.32
N GLY A 34 5.02 -11.26 -8.84
CA GLY A 34 5.96 -12.04 -8.03
C GLY A 34 6.81 -11.17 -7.11
N ASN A 35 7.34 -10.05 -7.60
CA ASN A 35 8.04 -9.05 -6.77
C ASN A 35 7.10 -8.48 -5.70
N PHE A 36 5.87 -8.16 -6.09
CA PHE A 36 4.86 -7.69 -5.13
C PHE A 36 4.54 -8.74 -4.06
N ALA A 37 4.32 -10.00 -4.43
CA ALA A 37 4.05 -11.07 -3.48
C ALA A 37 5.19 -11.24 -2.47
N ALA A 38 6.44 -11.22 -2.95
CA ALA A 38 7.62 -11.28 -2.08
C ALA A 38 7.73 -10.05 -1.16
N PHE A 39 7.40 -8.86 -1.66
CA PHE A 39 7.37 -7.63 -0.85
C PHE A 39 6.30 -7.71 0.24
N LEU A 40 5.06 -8.06 -0.11
CA LEU A 40 3.97 -8.21 0.85
C LEU A 40 4.30 -9.25 1.93
N GLU A 41 4.89 -10.38 1.55
CA GLU A 41 5.30 -11.41 2.51
C GLU A 41 6.37 -10.90 3.48
N ARG A 42 7.34 -10.12 3.01
CA ARG A 42 8.35 -9.51 3.90
C ARG A 42 7.71 -8.59 4.94
N GLU A 43 6.75 -7.75 4.54
CA GLU A 43 6.06 -6.86 5.49
C GLU A 43 5.20 -7.65 6.49
N LYS A 44 4.54 -8.73 6.05
CA LYS A 44 3.80 -9.64 6.93
C LYS A 44 4.69 -10.35 7.95
N VAL A 45 5.84 -10.87 7.53
CA VAL A 45 6.83 -11.50 8.42
C VAL A 45 7.45 -10.50 9.39
N LYS A 46 7.67 -9.25 8.93
CA LYS A 46 8.23 -8.17 9.75
C LYS A 46 7.27 -7.69 10.82
N TYR A 47 5.96 -7.69 10.54
CA TYR A 47 4.90 -7.26 11.46
C TYR A 47 3.81 -8.35 11.58
N PRO A 48 4.14 -9.50 12.19
CA PRO A 48 3.28 -10.68 12.20
C PRO A 48 2.05 -10.54 13.11
N ASP A 49 2.09 -9.58 14.03
CA ASP A 49 1.05 -9.28 15.03
C ASP A 49 0.16 -8.08 14.64
N ALA A 50 0.38 -7.52 13.44
CA ALA A 50 -0.46 -6.45 12.92
C ALA A 50 -1.88 -6.96 12.62
N THR A 51 -2.85 -6.05 12.73
CA THR A 51 -4.27 -6.34 12.49
C THR A 51 -4.57 -6.47 11.00
N HIS A 52 -4.00 -5.58 10.19
CA HIS A 52 -4.23 -5.52 8.74
C HIS A 52 -2.94 -5.10 8.01
N HIS A 53 -2.78 -5.58 6.79
CA HIS A 53 -1.76 -5.24 5.80
C HIS A 53 -2.46 -4.84 4.51
N CYS A 54 -3.08 -3.65 4.52
CA CYS A 54 -3.76 -3.09 3.36
C CYS A 54 -2.73 -2.73 2.29
N TRP A 55 -3.08 -2.84 1.01
CA TRP A 55 -2.12 -2.55 -0.04
C TRP A 55 -2.75 -2.08 -1.34
N ALA A 56 -1.92 -1.45 -2.17
CA ALA A 56 -2.20 -1.26 -3.59
C ALA A 56 -0.91 -1.33 -4.42
N PHE A 57 -1.04 -1.66 -5.69
CA PHE A 57 0.06 -1.59 -6.65
C PHE A 57 -0.38 -1.06 -8.00
N ARG A 58 0.61 -0.53 -8.74
CA ARG A 58 0.50 -0.10 -10.14
C ARG A 58 1.70 -0.67 -10.91
N ILE A 59 1.49 -1.64 -11.79
CA ILE A 59 2.57 -2.40 -12.45
C ILE A 59 2.40 -2.37 -13.98
N GLY A 60 3.48 -2.08 -14.70
CA GLY A 60 3.55 -2.18 -16.16
C GLY A 60 3.35 -0.85 -16.89
N ALA A 61 4.42 -0.30 -17.46
CA ALA A 61 4.41 1.02 -18.09
C ALA A 61 3.55 1.16 -19.38
N LYS A 62 3.36 0.07 -20.14
CA LYS A 62 2.56 0.08 -21.39
C LYS A 62 1.06 -0.09 -21.13
N ARG A 63 0.72 -0.91 -20.14
CA ARG A 63 -0.63 -1.22 -19.72
C ARG A 63 -0.57 -1.43 -18.22
N THR A 64 -0.81 -0.34 -17.48
CA THR A 64 -0.73 -0.35 -16.03
C THR A 64 -1.85 -1.22 -15.47
N GLU A 65 -1.46 -2.31 -14.82
CA GLU A 65 -2.33 -3.07 -13.95
C GLU A 65 -2.42 -2.37 -12.59
N GLU A 66 -3.63 -2.14 -12.12
CA GLU A 66 -3.92 -1.49 -10.84
C GLU A 66 -4.78 -2.43 -10.00
N LEU A 67 -4.30 -2.77 -8.80
CA LEU A 67 -5.06 -3.55 -7.83
C LEU A 67 -4.84 -3.01 -6.43
N SER A 68 -5.84 -3.22 -5.58
CA SER A 68 -5.82 -2.87 -4.17
C SER A 68 -6.55 -3.89 -3.32
N ASN A 69 -6.23 -3.93 -2.02
CA ASN A 69 -6.87 -4.80 -1.05
C ASN A 69 -6.93 -4.12 0.33
N ASP A 70 -8.10 -4.20 0.96
CA ASP A 70 -8.38 -3.65 2.29
C ASP A 70 -7.97 -4.59 3.44
N ASP A 71 -7.57 -5.84 3.14
CA ASP A 71 -7.09 -6.84 4.12
C ASP A 71 -7.98 -7.01 5.37
N GLY A 72 -9.30 -6.93 5.21
CA GLY A 72 -10.27 -7.06 6.30
C GLY A 72 -10.74 -5.75 6.92
N GLU A 73 -10.16 -4.61 6.52
CA GLU A 73 -10.78 -3.29 6.74
C GLU A 73 -12.12 -3.19 6.00
N PRO A 74 -13.00 -2.24 6.36
CA PRO A 74 -14.23 -1.99 5.62
C PRO A 74 -13.95 -1.77 4.12
N SER A 75 -14.79 -2.36 3.27
CA SER A 75 -14.60 -2.34 1.81
C SER A 75 -14.38 -0.93 1.26
N GLY A 76 -13.27 -0.75 0.53
CA GLY A 76 -12.86 0.49 -0.11
C GLY A 76 -12.27 1.53 0.82
N SER A 77 -12.05 1.23 2.11
CA SER A 77 -11.61 2.22 3.10
C SER A 77 -10.09 2.35 3.23
N ALA A 78 -9.29 1.42 2.71
CA ALA A 78 -7.83 1.47 2.85
C ALA A 78 -7.09 1.23 1.53
N GLY A 79 -7.35 0.11 0.85
CA GLY A 79 -6.68 -0.25 -0.40
C GLY A 79 -6.91 0.78 -1.52
N LEU A 80 -8.16 1.22 -1.70
CA LEU A 80 -8.51 2.18 -2.74
C LEU A 80 -7.89 3.58 -2.49
N PRO A 81 -7.90 4.15 -1.26
CA PRO A 81 -7.11 5.33 -0.93
C PRO A 81 -5.63 5.20 -1.26
N ILE A 82 -4.97 4.09 -0.91
CA ILE A 82 -3.56 3.85 -1.24
C ILE A 82 -3.36 3.90 -2.77
N LEU A 83 -4.23 3.22 -3.53
CA LEU A 83 -4.16 3.21 -5.00
C LEU A 83 -4.32 4.63 -5.58
N ARG A 84 -5.23 5.43 -5.03
CA ARG A 84 -5.45 6.82 -5.47
C ARG A 84 -4.22 7.70 -5.25
N VAL A 85 -3.49 7.51 -4.15
CA VAL A 85 -2.23 8.22 -3.92
C VAL A 85 -1.17 7.85 -4.96
N LEU A 86 -0.98 6.55 -5.22
CA LEU A 86 -0.02 6.09 -6.24
C LEU A 86 -0.40 6.59 -7.64
N SER A 87 -1.70 6.55 -7.96
CA SER A 87 -2.23 6.96 -9.26
C SER A 87 -2.16 8.47 -9.46
N GLY A 88 -2.57 9.27 -8.47
CA GLY A 88 -2.47 10.73 -8.50
C GLY A 88 -1.03 11.25 -8.53
N ALA A 89 -0.07 10.47 -8.01
CA ALA A 89 1.36 10.75 -8.14
C ALA A 89 1.96 10.28 -9.49
N GLU A 90 1.16 9.64 -10.34
CA GLU A 90 1.51 9.04 -11.64
C GLU A 90 2.60 7.98 -11.55
N LEU A 91 2.72 7.30 -10.41
CA LEU A 91 3.77 6.29 -10.17
C LEU A 91 3.41 4.92 -10.76
N VAL A 92 4.31 4.34 -11.54
CA VAL A 92 4.19 2.99 -12.10
C VAL A 92 5.37 2.12 -11.66
N ASP A 93 5.20 0.80 -11.71
CA ASP A 93 6.10 -0.21 -11.16
C ASP A 93 6.35 0.02 -9.66
N VAL A 94 5.26 0.21 -8.91
CA VAL A 94 5.28 0.54 -7.49
C VAL A 94 4.15 -0.17 -6.75
N ALA A 95 4.43 -0.54 -5.50
CA ALA A 95 3.45 -1.02 -4.54
C ALA A 95 3.61 -0.30 -3.22
N CYS A 96 2.52 -0.16 -2.49
CA CYS A 96 2.51 0.34 -1.12
C CYS A 96 1.74 -0.66 -0.24
N VAL A 97 2.34 -1.02 0.89
CA VAL A 97 1.71 -1.79 1.97
C VAL A 97 1.59 -0.86 3.18
N VAL A 98 0.38 -0.78 3.73
CA VAL A 98 0.09 -0.08 4.99
C VAL A 98 -0.27 -1.12 6.03
N THR A 99 0.64 -1.31 6.97
CA THR A 99 0.45 -2.19 8.12
C THR A 99 -0.21 -1.40 9.24
N ARG A 100 -1.31 -1.93 9.77
CA ARG A 100 -2.08 -1.33 10.87
C ARG A 100 -2.04 -2.20 12.11
N TYR A 101 -1.77 -1.57 13.24
CA TYR A 101 -2.06 -2.10 14.59
C TYR A 101 -3.31 -1.40 15.13
N PHE A 102 -4.36 -2.17 15.45
CA PHE A 102 -5.60 -1.64 15.99
C PHE A 102 -5.45 -1.20 17.45
N GLY A 103 -5.84 0.06 17.72
CA GLY A 103 -5.70 0.69 19.04
C GLY A 103 -6.87 0.57 20.00
N GLY A 104 -7.85 -0.29 19.74
CA GLY A 104 -9.07 -0.40 20.55
C GLY A 104 -10.19 0.59 20.19
N THR A 105 -9.90 1.66 19.42
CA THR A 105 -10.90 2.62 18.94
C THR A 105 -11.15 2.46 17.45
N LYS A 106 -12.42 2.22 17.06
CA LYS A 106 -12.82 2.19 15.65
C LYS A 106 -12.76 3.61 15.06
N LEU A 107 -12.03 3.77 13.96
CA LEU A 107 -11.89 5.05 13.27
C LEU A 107 -13.09 5.38 12.37
N GLY A 108 -13.86 4.35 11.97
CA GLY A 108 -14.84 4.49 10.90
C GLY A 108 -14.17 4.72 9.54
N VAL A 109 -14.95 4.73 8.46
CA VAL A 109 -14.43 4.91 7.10
C VAL A 109 -13.76 6.29 6.93
N GLY A 110 -14.33 7.34 7.52
CA GLY A 110 -13.79 8.70 7.41
C GLY A 110 -12.48 8.93 8.19
N GLY A 111 -12.15 8.07 9.16
CA GLY A 111 -10.86 8.14 9.85
C GLY A 111 -9.77 7.25 9.24
N LEU A 112 -10.10 6.48 8.20
CA LEU A 112 -9.15 5.65 7.43
C LEU A 112 -8.74 6.32 6.10
N MET A 113 -9.55 7.28 5.62
CA MET A 113 -9.28 8.04 4.38
C MET A 113 -8.46 9.30 4.63
#